data_AF-A0A3L7S3W8-F1
#
_entry.id   AF-A0A3L7S3W8-F1
#
_cell.length_a   1.000
_cell.length_b   1.000
_cell.length_c   1.000
_cell.angle_alpha   90.00
_cell.angle_beta   90.00
_cell.angle_gamma   90.00
#
_symmetry.space_group_name_H-M   'P 1'
#
loop_
_entity.id
_entity.type
_entity.pdbx_description
1 polymer ?
#
loop_
_entity_poly.entity_id
_entity_poly.type
_entity_poly.pdbx_seq_one_letter_code
_entity_poly.pdbx_strand_id
1 'polypeptide(L)' 'RQHTKEFLNFLSVARGSLMEVETHLLLSQRVGLLNQSTLDSLLTVSAEISRMLSGLRRALEKRVTSGE' A
#
# COMPACT_ATOMS: atom_id res chain seq x y z
N ARG A 1 21.54 -10.07 2.65
CA ARG A 1 20.38 -10.74 3.30
C ARG A 1 19.72 -9.91 4.41
N GLN A 2 20.47 -9.26 5.32
CA GLN A 2 19.93 -8.37 6.36
C GLN A 2 19.11 -7.20 5.78
N HIS A 3 19.67 -6.47 4.81
CA HIS A 3 18.99 -5.33 4.16
C HIS A 3 17.66 -5.68 3.46
N THR A 4 17.52 -6.89 2.91
CA THR A 4 16.27 -7.30 2.25
C THR A 4 15.14 -7.52 3.25
N LYS A 5 15.44 -8.06 4.45
CA LYS A 5 14.46 -8.22 5.52
C LYS A 5 14.02 -6.87 6.09
N GLU A 6 14.97 -5.96 6.26
CA GLU A 6 14.70 -4.58 6.66
C GLU A 6 13.80 -3.86 5.63
N PHE A 7 14.11 -4.02 4.34
CA PHE A 7 13.29 -3.46 3.27
C PHE A 7 11.87 -4.04 3.23
N LEU A 8 11.71 -5.34 3.50
CA LEU A 8 10.39 -5.96 3.66
C LEU A 8 9.60 -5.35 4.84
N ASN A 9 10.27 -4.98 5.93
CA ASN A 9 9.63 -4.29 7.05
C ASN A 9 9.14 -2.89 6.62
N PHE A 10 9.97 -2.12 5.88
CA PHE A 10 9.55 -0.83 5.32
C PHE A 10 8.34 -0.97 4.39
N LEU A 11 8.28 -2.02 3.56
CA LEU A 11 7.10 -2.28 2.72
C LEU A 11 5.85 -2.61 3.54
N SER A 12 6.00 -3.27 4.70
CA SER A 12 4.88 -3.50 5.62
C SER A 12 4.35 -2.19 6.21
N VAL A 13 5.24 -1.30 6.61
CA VAL A 13 4.88 0.06 7.10
C VAL A 13 4.16 0.83 6.00
N ALA A 14 4.72 0.88 4.78
CA ALA A 14 4.13 1.56 3.65
C ALA A 14 2.71 1.04 3.32
N ARG A 15 2.51 -0.27 3.40
CA ARG A 15 1.17 -0.88 3.24
C ARG A 15 0.21 -0.46 4.35
N GLY A 16 0.67 -0.42 5.61
CA GLY A 16 -0.13 0.08 6.73
C GLY A 16 -0.58 1.52 6.52
N SER A 17 0.36 2.41 6.19
CA SER A 17 0.07 3.82 5.90
C SER A 17 -0.92 4.00 4.74
N LEU A 18 -0.84 3.16 3.70
CA LEU A 18 -1.80 3.21 2.60
C LEU A 18 -3.22 2.87 3.06
N MET A 19 -3.40 1.87 3.94
CA MET A 19 -4.72 1.52 4.49
C MET A 19 -5.28 2.63 5.39
N GLU A 20 -4.42 3.34 6.12
CA GLU A 20 -4.82 4.52 6.90
C GLU A 20 -5.30 5.65 5.99
N VAL A 21 -4.61 5.88 4.86
CA VAL A 21 -5.04 6.85 3.84
C VAL A 21 -6.40 6.48 3.26
N GLU A 22 -6.61 5.22 2.85
CA GLU A 22 -7.93 4.76 2.34
C GLU A 22 -9.04 5.01 3.36
N THR A 23 -8.79 4.73 4.64
CA THR A 23 -9.73 4.99 5.72
C THR A 23 -10.07 6.49 5.83
N HIS A 24 -9.05 7.36 5.80
CA HIS A 24 -9.26 8.80 5.83
C HIS A 24 -10.01 9.32 4.60
N LEU A 25 -9.77 8.77 3.41
CA LEU A 25 -10.51 9.14 2.19
C LEU A 25 -12.00 8.81 2.32
N LEU A 26 -12.32 7.62 2.81
CA LEU A 26 -13.70 7.19 3.05
C LEU A 26 -14.40 8.08 4.09
N LEU A 27 -13.71 8.40 5.20
CA LEU A 27 -14.24 9.30 6.22
C LEU A 27 -14.44 10.72 5.69
N SER A 28 -13.48 11.24 4.92
CA SER A 28 -13.54 12.58 4.33
C SER A 28 -14.72 12.71 3.35
N GLN A 29 -15.03 11.66 2.59
CA GLN A 29 -16.23 11.63 1.75
C GLN A 29 -17.51 11.65 2.59
N ARG A 30 -17.55 10.84 3.66
CA ARG A 30 -18.71 10.77 4.56
C ARG A 30 -19.04 12.10 5.23
N VAL A 31 -18.03 12.91 5.56
CA VAL A 31 -18.23 14.25 6.16
C VAL A 31 -18.32 15.38 5.13
N GLY A 32 -18.36 15.06 3.83
CA GLY A 32 -18.55 16.04 2.75
C GLY A 32 -17.32 16.88 2.41
N LEU A 33 -16.12 16.49 2.85
CA LEU A 33 -14.86 17.17 2.50
C LEU A 33 -14.37 16.83 1.08
N LEU A 34 -14.85 15.72 0.50
CA LEU A 34 -14.62 15.35 -0.89
C LEU A 34 -15.84 14.67 -1.50
N ASN A 35 -16.03 14.84 -2.81
CA ASN A 35 -17.16 14.25 -3.53
C ASN A 35 -16.87 12.80 -3.99
N GLN A 36 -17.92 12.08 -4.39
CA GLN A 36 -17.80 10.67 -4.78
C GLN A 36 -16.85 10.46 -5.97
N SER A 37 -16.89 11.30 -7.00
CA SER A 37 -15.99 11.16 -8.17
C SER A 37 -14.51 11.29 -7.80
N THR A 38 -14.19 12.20 -6.86
CA THR A 38 -12.84 12.38 -6.35
C THR A 38 -12.44 11.17 -5.48
N LEU A 39 -13.35 10.66 -4.65
CA LEU A 39 -13.11 9.44 -3.87
C LEU A 39 -12.74 8.27 -4.79
N ASP A 40 -13.55 8.01 -5.82
CA ASP A 40 -13.37 6.88 -6.73
C ASP A 40 -12.02 6.96 -7.47
N SER A 41 -11.63 8.17 -7.88
CA SER A 41 -10.33 8.42 -8.51
C SER A 41 -9.17 8.14 -7.54
N LEU A 42 -9.27 8.59 -6.28
CA LEU A 42 -8.25 8.37 -5.27
C LEU A 42 -8.15 6.90 -4.83
N LEU A 43 -9.28 6.21 -4.70
CA LEU A 43 -9.31 4.77 -4.40
C LEU A 43 -8.73 3.94 -5.56
N THR A 44 -8.90 4.37 -6.81
CA THR A 44 -8.27 3.73 -7.97
C THR A 44 -6.74 3.79 -7.87
N VAL A 45 -6.20 4.98 -7.55
CA VAL A 45 -4.76 5.18 -7.35
C VAL A 45 -4.26 4.37 -6.15
N SER A 46 -5.00 4.38 -5.03
CA SER A 46 -4.65 3.59 -3.85
C SER A 46 -4.57 2.10 -4.16
N ALA A 47 -5.54 1.57 -4.91
CA ALA A 47 -5.56 0.18 -5.33
C ALA A 47 -4.36 -0.17 -6.22
N GLU A 48 -3.92 0.74 -7.09
CA GLU A 48 -2.71 0.57 -7.90
C GLU A 48 -1.45 0.47 -7.03
N ILE A 49 -1.27 1.39 -6.09
CA ILE A 49 -0.15 1.37 -5.15
C ILE A 49 -0.16 0.08 -4.33
N SER A 50 -1.33 -0.37 -3.86
CA SER A 50 -1.50 -1.61 -3.12
C SER A 50 -1.03 -2.84 -3.91
N ARG A 51 -1.35 -2.90 -5.22
CA ARG A 51 -0.87 -3.95 -6.13
C ARG A 51 0.65 -3.89 -6.30
N MET A 52 1.21 -2.70 -6.51
CA MET A 52 2.67 -2.51 -6.66
C MET A 52 3.44 -2.95 -5.41
N LEU A 53 3.01 -2.50 -4.22
CA LEU A 53 3.61 -2.89 -2.94
C LEU A 53 3.54 -4.41 -2.73
N SER A 54 2.38 -5.00 -3.02
CA SER A 54 2.18 -6.45 -2.88
C SER A 54 3.06 -7.25 -3.84
N GLY A 55 3.18 -6.80 -5.08
CA GLY A 55 4.05 -7.42 -6.09
C GLY A 55 5.52 -7.35 -5.71
N LEU A 56 5.99 -6.17 -5.28
CA LEU A 56 7.38 -5.97 -4.85
C LEU A 56 7.70 -6.81 -3.61
N ARG A 57 6.82 -6.83 -2.61
CA ARG A 57 7.00 -7.64 -1.40
C ARG A 57 7.16 -9.12 -1.77
N ARG A 58 6.27 -9.67 -2.60
CA ARG A 58 6.34 -11.07 -3.07
C ARG A 58 7.64 -11.39 -3.80
N ALA A 59 8.09 -10.50 -4.67
CA ALA A 59 9.34 -10.68 -5.41
C ALA A 59 10.56 -10.75 -4.47
N LEU A 60 10.59 -9.90 -3.44
CA LEU A 60 11.65 -9.87 -2.44
C LEU A 60 11.59 -11.05 -1.47
N GLU A 61 10.40 -11.45 -1.03
CA GLU A 61 10.17 -12.65 -0.21
C GLU A 61 10.72 -13.89 -0.93
N LYS A 62 10.40 -14.05 -2.23
CA LYS A 62 10.92 -15.15 -3.06
C LYS A 62 12.45 -15.18 -3.11
N ARG A 63 13.10 -14.01 -3.24
CA ARG A 63 14.58 -13.93 -3.23
C ARG A 63 15.15 -14.36 -1.88
N VAL A 64 14.54 -13.95 -0.77
CA VAL A 64 15.00 -14.33 0.58
C VAL A 64 14.84 -15.84 0.84
N THR A 65 13.78 -16.47 0.32
CA THR A 65 13.53 -17.91 0.49
C THR A 65 14.36 -18.79 -0.46
N SER A 66 14.72 -18.29 -1.65
CA SER A 66 15.40 -19.10 -2.69
C SER A 66 16.91 -19.25 -2.48
N GLY A 67 17.50 -18.66 -1.44
CA GLY A 67 18.88 -18.97 -1.02
C GLY A 67 20.01 -18.41 -1.88
N GLU A 68 19.72 -17.49 -2.81
CA GLU A 68 20.71 -16.69 -3.57
C GLU A 68 21.05 -15.36 -2.87
#